data_AF-A0A1I4JBT6-F1
#
_entry.id   AF-A0A1I4JBT6-F1
#
_cell.length_a   1.000
_cell.length_b   1.000
_cell.length_c   1.000
_cell.angle_alpha   90.00
_cell.angle_beta   90.00
_cell.angle_gamma   90.00
#
_symmetry.space_group_name_H-M   'P 1'
#
loop_
_entity.id
_entity.type
_entity.pdbx_description
1 polymer ?
#
loop_
_entity_poly.entity_id
_entity_poly.type
_entity_poly.pdbx_seq_one_letter_code
_entity_poly.pdbx_strand_id
1 'polypeptide(L)'
;MGLRDLIKQRRSRVLPEEVGDAAADVIPGFFIEGQVAPKYREHLLESYRKRDGNPPRRDDNGHLRSIDETRMDRAWNDVAEAMDRSEGDIRACVLNIYEDAGEYETKPARLRHDFNEILTRAATEIED
;
A
#
# COMPACT_ATOMS: atom_id res chain seq x y z
N MET A 1 2.59 -29.00 -5.62
CA MET A 1 1.97 -27.79 -5.03
C MET A 1 2.94 -26.66 -5.29
N GLY A 2 2.62 -25.76 -6.22
CA GLY A 2 3.55 -24.74 -6.71
C GLY A 2 3.67 -23.57 -5.75
N LEU A 3 4.78 -22.83 -5.80
CA LEU A 3 4.99 -21.61 -5.01
C LEU A 3 3.83 -20.59 -5.21
N ARG A 4 3.26 -20.56 -6.42
CA ARG A 4 2.05 -19.81 -6.76
C ARG A 4 0.81 -20.26 -5.99
N ASP A 5 0.66 -21.54 -5.67
CA ASP A 5 -0.48 -22.05 -4.89
C ASP A 5 -0.36 -21.67 -3.41
N LEU A 6 0.87 -21.56 -2.88
CA LEU A 6 1.15 -21.07 -1.52
C LEU A 6 0.94 -19.55 -1.40
N ILE A 7 1.19 -18.79 -2.47
CA ILE A 7 0.88 -17.36 -2.56
C ILE A 7 -0.64 -17.14 -2.72
N LYS A 8 -1.32 -17.94 -3.55
CA LYS A 8 -2.79 -17.89 -3.78
C LYS A 8 -3.64 -18.38 -2.61
N GLN A 9 -3.10 -19.19 -1.68
CA GLN A 9 -3.87 -19.69 -0.54
C GLN A 9 -4.14 -18.66 0.56
N ARG A 10 -3.68 -17.41 0.46
CA ARG A 10 -3.84 -16.39 1.49
C ARG A 10 -4.59 -15.18 0.99
N ARG A 11 -5.91 -15.34 0.91
CA ARG A 11 -6.86 -14.24 0.76
C ARG A 11 -6.65 -13.23 1.90
N SER A 12 -6.35 -11.98 1.54
CA SER A 12 -6.45 -10.86 2.48
C SER A 12 -7.84 -10.86 3.12
N ARG A 13 -7.92 -10.55 4.41
CA ARG A 13 -9.22 -10.36 5.09
C ARG A 13 -9.75 -8.93 4.96
N VAL A 14 -8.93 -8.02 4.41
CA VAL A 14 -9.16 -6.58 4.41
C VAL A 14 -9.32 -6.04 2.99
N LEU A 15 -8.56 -6.58 2.04
CA LEU A 15 -8.60 -6.18 0.64
C LEU A 15 -9.59 -7.05 -0.15
N PRO A 16 -10.28 -6.49 -1.17
CA PRO A 16 -10.95 -7.30 -2.19
C PRO A 16 -10.02 -8.31 -2.86
N GLU A 17 -10.58 -9.36 -3.45
CA GLU A 17 -9.80 -10.45 -4.05
C GLU A 17 -8.89 -9.94 -5.18
N GLU A 18 -9.45 -9.14 -6.08
CA GLU A 18 -8.76 -8.52 -7.22
C GLU A 18 -7.61 -7.59 -6.78
N VAL A 19 -7.80 -6.85 -5.68
CA VAL A 19 -6.75 -5.97 -5.12
C VAL A 19 -5.66 -6.80 -4.44
N GLY A 20 -6.04 -7.88 -3.78
CA GLY A 20 -5.10 -8.80 -3.12
C GLY A 20 -4.21 -9.52 -4.13
N ASP A 21 -4.80 -10.02 -5.23
CA ASP A 21 -4.06 -10.70 -6.29
C ASP A 21 -3.10 -9.74 -6.99
N ALA A 22 -3.57 -8.54 -7.38
CA ALA A 22 -2.71 -7.50 -7.93
C ALA A 22 -1.59 -7.08 -6.95
N ALA A 23 -1.86 -7.02 -5.63
CA ALA A 23 -0.85 -6.70 -4.63
C ALA A 23 0.26 -7.75 -4.53
N ALA A 24 -0.10 -9.04 -4.60
CA ALA A 24 0.87 -10.13 -4.60
C ALA A 24 1.79 -10.11 -5.84
N ASP A 25 1.24 -9.67 -6.98
CA ASP A 25 1.96 -9.61 -8.24
C ASP A 25 2.89 -8.39 -8.36
N VAL A 26 2.43 -7.22 -7.91
CA VAL A 26 3.21 -5.95 -8.00
C VAL A 26 4.30 -5.89 -6.93
N ILE A 27 3.99 -6.33 -5.71
CA ILE A 27 4.93 -6.28 -4.58
C ILE A 27 5.22 -7.72 -4.12
N PRO A 28 6.29 -8.36 -4.66
CA PRO A 28 6.72 -9.67 -4.21
C PRO A 28 6.95 -9.68 -2.70
N GLY A 29 6.13 -10.46 -1.99
CA GLY A 29 6.22 -10.59 -0.55
C GLY A 29 5.30 -9.66 0.25
N PHE A 30 4.32 -9.04 -0.40
CA PHE A 30 3.25 -8.27 0.25
C PHE A 30 2.65 -9.03 1.45
N PHE A 31 2.46 -10.35 1.30
CA PHE A 31 1.86 -11.25 2.29
C PHE A 31 2.86 -12.21 3.01
N ILE A 32 4.16 -11.88 3.10
CA ILE A 32 5.12 -12.76 3.82
C ILE A 32 4.74 -12.89 5.30
N GLU A 33 4.22 -14.07 5.67
CA GLU A 33 3.85 -14.38 7.05
C GLU A 33 5.06 -14.46 7.99
N GLY A 34 4.79 -14.26 9.28
CA GLY A 34 5.82 -14.23 10.33
C GLY A 34 6.40 -12.84 10.58
N GLN A 35 6.07 -11.86 9.73
CA GLN A 35 6.34 -10.44 9.96
C GLN A 35 5.05 -9.72 10.38
N VAL A 36 5.16 -8.65 11.17
CA VAL A 36 4.02 -7.77 11.52
C VAL A 36 3.61 -6.89 10.33
N ALA A 37 4.57 -6.62 9.44
CA ALA A 37 4.43 -5.71 8.31
C ALA A 37 3.32 -6.02 7.29
N PRO A 38 2.94 -7.28 6.97
CA PRO A 38 1.85 -7.58 6.04
C PRO A 38 0.52 -6.95 6.47
N LYS A 39 0.18 -6.99 7.76
CA LYS A 39 -1.04 -6.37 8.28
C LYS A 39 -1.04 -4.87 8.02
N TYR A 40 0.08 -4.19 8.30
CA TYR A 40 0.19 -2.76 8.03
C TYR A 40 0.08 -2.44 6.54
N ARG A 41 0.69 -3.26 5.67
CA ARG A 41 0.59 -3.08 4.21
C ARG A 41 -0.83 -3.26 3.70
N GLU A 42 -1.54 -4.29 4.16
CA GLU A 42 -2.94 -4.54 3.82
C GLU A 42 -3.85 -3.37 4.26
N HIS A 43 -3.74 -2.96 5.52
CA HIS A 43 -4.53 -1.84 6.04
C HIS A 43 -4.17 -0.52 5.34
N LEU A 44 -2.90 -0.31 5.00
CA LEU A 44 -2.47 0.90 4.30
C LEU A 44 -2.98 0.95 2.87
N LEU A 45 -2.91 -0.16 2.13
CA LEU A 45 -3.43 -0.22 0.77
C LEU A 45 -4.95 -0.04 0.75
N GLU A 46 -5.67 -0.64 1.71
CA GLU A 46 -7.12 -0.44 1.81
C GLU A 46 -7.49 0.99 2.17
N SER A 47 -6.76 1.58 3.13
CA SER A 47 -6.92 2.96 3.57
C SER A 47 -6.57 3.96 2.45
N TYR A 48 -5.57 3.65 1.64
CA TYR A 48 -5.21 4.39 0.44
C TYR A 48 -6.33 4.27 -0.59
N ARG A 49 -6.77 3.05 -0.94
CA ARG A 49 -7.86 2.78 -1.88
C ARG A 49 -9.11 3.62 -1.60
N LYS A 50 -9.60 3.57 -0.35
CA LYS A 50 -10.81 4.29 0.10
C LYS A 50 -10.75 5.81 -0.03
N ARG A 51 -9.55 6.38 -0.21
CA ARG A 51 -9.32 7.83 -0.28
C ARG A 51 -9.26 8.39 -1.69
N ASP A 52 -9.57 7.58 -2.69
CA ASP A 52 -9.64 8.06 -4.05
C ASP A 52 -10.61 9.25 -4.18
N GLY A 53 -10.26 10.23 -5.01
CA GLY A 53 -11.07 11.44 -5.22
C GLY A 53 -11.04 12.50 -4.12
N ASN A 54 -10.29 12.30 -3.03
CA ASN A 54 -10.16 13.34 -2.00
C ASN A 54 -9.31 14.53 -2.48
N PRO A 55 -9.66 15.78 -2.09
CA PRO A 55 -8.92 16.95 -2.52
C PRO A 55 -7.49 16.97 -1.97
N PRO A 56 -6.52 17.51 -2.73
CA PRO A 56 -5.14 17.67 -2.29
C PRO A 56 -5.03 18.59 -1.08
N ARG A 57 -4.03 18.37 -0.23
CA ARG A 57 -3.69 19.28 0.87
C ARG A 57 -2.64 20.29 0.42
N ARG A 58 -2.60 21.43 1.11
CA ARG A 58 -1.47 22.35 1.02
C ARG A 58 -0.38 21.92 2.01
N ASP A 59 0.87 22.11 1.63
CA ASP A 59 2.01 22.01 2.55
C ASP A 59 2.07 23.22 3.50
N ASP A 60 3.03 23.20 4.42
CA ASP A 60 3.23 24.29 5.40
C ASP A 60 3.62 25.62 4.76
N ASN A 61 4.07 25.60 3.49
CA ASN A 61 4.42 26.77 2.69
C ASN A 61 3.25 27.24 1.79
N GLY A 62 2.09 26.58 1.87
CA GLY A 62 0.90 26.91 1.10
C GLY A 62 0.85 26.32 -0.32
N HIS A 63 1.83 25.53 -0.74
CA HIS A 63 1.86 24.85 -2.04
C HIS A 63 0.92 23.64 -2.06
N LEU A 64 0.25 23.43 -3.19
CA LEU A 64 -0.57 22.24 -3.39
C LEU A 64 0.31 21.00 -3.55
N ARG A 65 0.10 20.00 -2.70
CA ARG A 65 0.70 18.68 -2.85
C ARG A 65 -0.06 17.85 -3.86
N SER A 66 0.59 16.83 -4.43
CA SER A 66 -0.12 15.91 -5.32
C SER A 66 -1.25 15.19 -4.58
N ILE A 67 -2.26 14.76 -5.35
CA ILE A 67 -3.41 14.02 -4.81
C ILE A 67 -2.91 12.73 -4.14
N ASP A 68 -2.02 12.00 -4.81
CA ASP A 68 -1.50 10.71 -4.32
C ASP A 68 -0.64 10.85 -3.07
N GLU A 69 0.17 11.92 -2.96
CA GLU A 69 0.91 12.22 -1.74
C GLU A 69 -0.02 12.51 -0.57
N THR A 70 -1.04 13.33 -0.82
CA THR A 70 -2.04 13.66 0.19
C THR A 70 -2.81 12.41 0.61
N ARG A 71 -3.15 11.57 -0.36
CA ARG A 71 -3.86 10.30 -0.16
C ARG A 71 -3.04 9.34 0.69
N MET A 72 -1.75 9.21 0.39
CA MET A 72 -0.80 8.38 1.13
C MET A 72 -0.59 8.87 2.57
N ASP A 73 -0.40 10.17 2.78
CA ASP A 73 -0.21 10.73 4.12
C ASP A 73 -1.44 10.53 5.01
N ARG A 74 -2.64 10.71 4.46
CA ARG A 74 -3.86 10.42 5.21
C ARG A 74 -4.00 8.91 5.48
N ALA A 75 -3.57 8.04 4.56
CA ALA A 75 -3.61 6.60 4.77
C ALA A 75 -2.67 6.18 5.91
N TRP A 76 -1.46 6.74 5.99
CA TRP A 76 -0.52 6.50 7.09
C TRP A 76 -1.12 6.86 8.46
N ASN A 77 -1.73 8.05 8.56
CA ASN A 77 -2.36 8.51 9.80
C ASN A 77 -3.48 7.57 10.26
N ASP A 78 -4.35 7.15 9.35
CA ASP A 78 -5.46 6.24 9.68
C ASP A 78 -4.97 4.88 10.18
N VAL A 79 -3.93 4.33 9.54
CA VAL A 79 -3.39 3.04 9.96
C VAL A 79 -2.69 3.17 11.32
N ALA A 80 -2.00 4.29 11.56
CA ALA A 80 -1.42 4.58 12.86
C ALA A 80 -2.47 4.64 13.97
N GLU A 81 -3.58 5.34 13.73
CA GLU A 81 -4.70 5.43 14.65
C GLU A 81 -5.39 4.07 14.84
N ALA A 82 -5.71 3.36 13.76
CA ALA A 82 -6.43 2.09 13.80
C ALA A 82 -5.61 0.97 14.49
N MET A 83 -4.28 1.04 14.42
CA MET A 83 -3.39 0.02 14.97
C MET A 83 -2.79 0.41 16.33
N ASP A 84 -3.12 1.61 16.85
CA ASP A 84 -2.55 2.17 18.09
C ASP A 84 -1.02 2.10 18.10
N ARG A 85 -0.40 2.62 17.04
CA ARG A 85 1.05 2.59 16.81
C ARG A 85 1.54 3.90 16.22
N SER A 86 2.82 4.18 16.41
CA SER A 86 3.43 5.37 15.81
C SER A 86 3.50 5.22 14.29
N GLU A 87 3.26 6.32 13.58
CA GLU A 87 3.40 6.35 12.12
C GLU A 87 4.83 5.97 11.69
N GLY A 88 5.84 6.39 12.48
CA GLY A 88 7.25 6.06 12.22
C GLY A 88 7.53 4.55 12.24
N ASP A 89 6.99 3.82 13.22
CA ASP A 89 7.17 2.37 13.33
C ASP A 89 6.46 1.64 12.18
N ILE A 90 5.25 2.08 11.84
CA ILE A 90 4.48 1.53 10.72
C ILE A 90 5.21 1.77 9.40
N ARG A 91 5.70 2.99 9.16
CA ARG A 91 6.49 3.34 7.96
C ARG A 91 7.73 2.45 7.86
N ALA A 92 8.51 2.32 8.94
CA ALA A 92 9.68 1.45 8.97
C ALA A 92 9.31 0.00 8.62
N CYS A 93 8.26 -0.56 9.24
CA CYS A 93 7.82 -1.92 8.98
C CYS A 93 7.36 -2.13 7.53
N VAL A 94 6.54 -1.21 7.01
CA VAL A 94 5.99 -1.33 5.65
C VAL A 94 7.11 -1.25 4.62
N LEU A 95 7.99 -0.25 4.75
CA LEU A 95 9.05 0.04 3.77
C LEU A 95 10.23 -0.94 3.82
N ASN A 96 10.36 -1.74 4.88
CA ASN A 96 11.38 -2.80 4.97
C ASN A 96 11.25 -3.89 3.91
N ILE A 97 10.15 -3.93 3.14
CA ILE A 97 10.03 -4.82 1.98
C ILE A 97 10.98 -4.42 0.84
N TYR A 98 11.35 -3.15 0.79
CA TYR A 98 12.27 -2.62 -0.20
C TYR A 98 13.67 -2.57 0.41
N GLU A 99 14.66 -3.20 -0.23
CA GLU A 99 16.06 -3.04 0.15
C GLU A 99 16.53 -1.60 -0.12
N ASP A 100 16.19 -1.07 -1.30
CA ASP A 100 16.44 0.31 -1.76
C ASP A 100 15.24 0.90 -2.53
N ALA A 101 15.34 2.18 -2.90
CA ALA A 101 14.29 2.89 -3.62
C ALA A 101 14.22 2.56 -5.12
N GLY A 102 15.18 1.82 -5.67
CA GLY A 102 15.31 1.52 -7.09
C GLY A 102 15.55 2.77 -7.91
N GLU A 103 14.71 2.98 -8.92
CA GLU A 103 14.70 4.18 -9.78
C GLU A 103 13.98 5.38 -9.14
N TYR A 104 13.31 5.19 -8.00
CA TYR A 104 12.56 6.23 -7.31
C TYR A 104 13.45 7.01 -6.35
N GLU A 105 13.08 8.27 -6.11
CA GLU A 105 13.80 9.15 -5.19
C GLU A 105 13.81 8.60 -3.75
N THR A 106 12.72 7.96 -3.32
CA THR A 106 12.56 7.45 -1.96
C THR A 106 11.71 6.17 -1.93
N LYS A 107 11.90 5.33 -0.90
CA LYS A 107 11.07 4.13 -0.69
C LYS A 107 9.56 4.47 -0.57
N PRO A 108 9.13 5.56 0.10
CA PRO A 108 7.74 6.02 0.05
C PRO A 108 7.22 6.35 -1.35
N ALA A 109 8.06 6.94 -2.22
CA ALA A 109 7.68 7.23 -3.60
C ALA A 109 7.46 5.94 -4.40
N ARG A 110 8.36 4.94 -4.22
CA ARG A 110 8.20 3.60 -4.80
C ARG A 110 6.91 2.92 -4.32
N LEU A 111 6.67 2.90 -3.01
CA LEU A 111 5.44 2.31 -2.45
C LEU A 111 4.17 2.93 -3.03
N ARG A 112 4.16 4.26 -3.19
CA ARG A 112 3.04 4.99 -3.78
C ARG A 112 2.82 4.61 -5.24
N HIS A 113 3.89 4.50 -6.02
CA HIS A 113 3.82 3.99 -7.38
C HIS A 113 3.21 2.58 -7.42
N ASP A 114 3.75 1.66 -6.62
CA ASP A 114 3.28 0.28 -6.56
C ASP A 114 1.80 0.21 -6.15
N PHE A 115 1.34 1.05 -5.22
CA PHE A 115 -0.07 1.12 -4.84
C PHE A 115 -0.97 1.59 -5.99
N ASN A 116 -0.55 2.60 -6.75
CA ASN A 116 -1.29 3.03 -7.92
C ASN A 116 -1.33 1.94 -8.99
N GLU A 117 -0.23 1.21 -9.19
CA GLU A 117 -0.16 0.09 -10.13
C GLU A 117 -1.10 -1.04 -9.71
N ILE A 118 -1.12 -1.40 -8.42
CA ILE A 118 -2.05 -2.41 -7.87
C ILE A 118 -3.50 -2.03 -8.16
N LEU A 119 -3.88 -0.78 -7.85
CA LEU A 119 -5.26 -0.33 -8.06
C LEU A 119 -5.62 -0.25 -9.55
N THR A 120 -4.66 0.08 -10.41
CA THR A 120 -4.86 0.11 -11.86
C THR A 120 -5.10 -1.29 -12.41
N ARG A 121 -4.27 -2.26 -12.03
CA ARG A 121 -4.42 -3.67 -12.45
C ARG A 121 -5.72 -4.27 -11.93
N ALA A 122 -6.03 -4.06 -10.66
CA ALA A 122 -7.27 -4.53 -10.06
C ALA A 122 -8.52 -3.93 -10.73
N ALA A 123 -8.46 -2.69 -11.23
CA ALA A 123 -9.56 -2.09 -11.99
C ALA A 123 -9.74 -2.75 -13.37
N THR A 124 -8.65 -3.14 -14.03
CA THR A 124 -8.70 -3.82 -15.34
C THR A 124 -9.29 -5.24 -15.24
N GLU A 125 -9.01 -5.96 -14.15
CA GLU A 125 -9.56 -7.32 -13.93
C GLU A 125 -11.07 -7.36 -13.66
N ILE A 126 -11.69 -6.22 -13.33
CA ILE A 126 -13.15 -6.11 -13.14
C ILE A 126 -13.90 -5.95 -14.48
N GLU A 127 -13.20 -5.52 -15.54
CA GLU A 127 -13.80 -5.22 -16.85
C GLU A 127 -13.79 -6.40 -17.83
N ASP A 128 -13.08 -7.50 -17.53
CA ASP A 128 -13.00 -8.75 -18.29
C ASP A 128 -13.94 -9.85 -17.73
#